data_AF-A0A8J6I6L2-F1
#
_entry.id   AF-A0A8J6I6L2-F1
#
_cell.length_a   1.000
_cell.length_b   1.000
_cell.length_c   1.000
_cell.angle_alpha   90.00
_cell.angle_beta   90.00
_cell.angle_gamma   90.00
#
_symmetry.space_group_name_H-M   'P 1'
#
loop_
_entity.id
_entity.type
_entity.pdbx_description
1 polymer ?
#
loop_
_entity_poly.entity_id
_entity_poly.type
_entity_poly.pdbx_seq_one_letter_code
_entity_poly.pdbx_strand_id
1 'polypeptide(L)'
;SWAERDPAAAARLSALRAGVGAVADAHKLPTENLLAPDHLRRIAWTPPDEVSVPVIEQILTDFGSRPWQIDLAAEVIVDGLAAAAAAIEAKADPKADVDDPEDTDTDTYTEEPAAEET
;
A
#
# COMPACT_ATOMS: atom_id res chain seq x y z
N SER A 1 -14.10 -7.02 -6.14
CA SER A 1 -13.05 -5.99 -6.36
C SER A 1 -11.71 -6.53 -5.88
N TRP A 2 -10.58 -6.21 -6.52
CA TRP A 2 -9.23 -6.68 -6.12
C TRP A 2 -8.92 -6.40 -4.64
N ALA A 3 -9.37 -5.25 -4.12
CA ALA A 3 -9.21 -4.86 -2.72
C ALA A 3 -10.03 -5.70 -1.73
N GLU A 4 -11.10 -6.37 -2.20
CA GLU A 4 -11.94 -7.25 -1.36
C GLU A 4 -11.37 -8.67 -1.26
N ARG A 5 -10.44 -9.05 -2.16
CA ARG A 5 -9.83 -10.39 -2.18
C ARG A 5 -8.52 -10.45 -1.41
N ASP A 6 -7.67 -9.44 -1.58
CA ASP A 6 -6.39 -9.36 -0.88
C ASP A 6 -5.95 -7.89 -0.71
N PRO A 7 -6.13 -7.30 0.48
CA PRO A 7 -5.72 -5.91 0.75
C PRO A 7 -4.20 -5.74 0.71
N ALA A 8 -3.41 -6.79 1.00
CA ALA A 8 -1.96 -6.75 0.93
C ALA A 8 -1.48 -6.71 -0.53
N ALA A 9 -2.10 -7.49 -1.43
CA ALA A 9 -1.81 -7.42 -2.87
C ALA A 9 -2.17 -6.05 -3.46
N ALA A 10 -3.27 -5.43 -2.98
CA ALA A 10 -3.64 -4.08 -3.39
C ALA A 10 -2.59 -3.03 -2.94
N ALA A 11 -2.08 -3.14 -1.72
CA ALA A 11 -1.02 -2.28 -1.21
C ALA A 11 0.28 -2.43 -2.03
N ARG A 12 0.71 -3.67 -2.31
CA ARG A 12 1.86 -3.97 -3.18
C ARG A 12 1.70 -3.34 -4.56
N LEU A 13 0.56 -3.56 -5.20
CA LEU A 13 0.30 -3.01 -6.53
C LEU A 13 0.32 -1.47 -6.56
N SER A 14 -0.18 -0.83 -5.50
CA SER A 14 -0.15 0.62 -5.38
C SER A 14 1.27 1.17 -5.27
N ALA A 15 2.11 0.57 -4.41
CA ALA A 15 3.49 0.97 -4.24
C ALA A 15 4.30 0.79 -5.53
N LEU A 16 4.13 -0.36 -6.19
CA LEU A 16 4.78 -0.66 -7.47
C LEU A 16 4.40 0.34 -8.58
N ARG A 17 3.11 0.67 -8.71
CA ARG A 17 2.65 1.65 -9.70
C ARG A 17 3.23 3.04 -9.46
N ALA A 18 3.29 3.47 -8.20
CA ALA A 18 3.85 4.77 -7.85
C ALA A 18 5.34 4.84 -8.23
N GLY A 19 6.12 3.82 -7.87
CA GLY A 19 7.55 3.78 -8.19
C GLY A 19 7.83 3.73 -9.70
N VAL A 20 7.18 2.80 -10.43
CA VAL A 20 7.37 2.68 -11.88
C VAL A 20 6.86 3.92 -12.63
N GLY A 21 5.81 4.57 -12.14
CA GLY A 21 5.36 5.86 -12.66
C GLY A 21 6.43 6.94 -12.55
N ALA A 22 7.05 7.08 -11.38
CA ALA A 22 8.10 8.06 -11.15
C ALA A 22 9.34 7.84 -12.05
N VAL A 23 9.73 6.59 -12.28
CA VAL A 23 10.82 6.26 -13.22
C VAL A 23 10.42 6.61 -14.66
N ALA A 24 9.21 6.26 -15.08
CA ALA A 24 8.71 6.60 -16.41
C ALA A 24 8.70 8.13 -16.64
N ASP A 25 8.27 8.91 -15.65
CA ASP A 25 8.30 10.37 -15.67
C ASP A 25 9.73 10.92 -15.76
N ALA A 26 10.65 10.39 -14.97
CA ALA A 26 12.06 10.80 -14.99
C ALA A 26 12.71 10.57 -16.36
N HIS A 27 12.33 9.48 -17.04
CA HIS A 27 12.81 9.14 -18.38
C HIS A 27 11.93 9.68 -19.52
N LYS A 28 10.89 10.47 -19.20
CA LYS A 28 9.97 11.11 -20.17
C LYS A 28 9.36 10.13 -21.16
N LEU A 29 8.93 8.97 -20.67
CA LEU A 29 8.29 7.94 -21.48
C LEU A 29 7.00 7.46 -20.82
N PRO A 30 6.01 6.99 -21.62
CA PRO A 30 4.78 6.42 -21.06
C PRO A 30 5.09 5.20 -20.19
N THR A 31 4.38 5.05 -19.07
CA THR A 31 4.58 3.93 -18.14
C THR A 31 4.41 2.58 -18.83
N GLU A 32 3.46 2.43 -19.79
CA GLU A 32 3.31 1.19 -20.56
C GLU A 32 4.52 0.85 -21.46
N ASN A 33 5.33 1.85 -21.83
CA ASN A 33 6.56 1.62 -22.58
C ASN A 33 7.70 1.17 -21.66
N LEU A 34 7.67 1.56 -20.38
CA LEU A 34 8.62 1.08 -19.37
C LEU A 34 8.31 -0.37 -18.99
N LEU A 35 7.08 -0.62 -18.55
CA LEU A 35 6.68 -1.92 -18.04
C LEU A 35 5.19 -2.17 -18.27
N ALA A 36 4.86 -3.37 -18.74
CA ALA A 36 3.47 -3.75 -18.93
C ALA A 36 2.71 -3.73 -17.58
N PRO A 37 1.52 -3.11 -17.50
CA PRO A 37 0.71 -3.11 -16.27
C PRO A 37 0.37 -4.51 -15.75
N ASP A 38 0.38 -5.52 -16.62
CA ASP A 38 0.18 -6.92 -16.25
C ASP A 38 1.34 -7.50 -15.43
N HIS A 39 2.58 -7.08 -15.69
CA HIS A 39 3.75 -7.54 -14.94
C HIS A 39 3.63 -7.10 -13.47
N LEU A 40 3.26 -5.83 -13.24
CA LEU A 40 3.03 -5.31 -11.89
C LEU A 40 1.92 -6.06 -11.16
N ARG A 41 0.84 -6.40 -11.88
CA ARG A 41 -0.27 -7.17 -11.32
C ARG A 41 0.17 -8.57 -10.89
N ARG A 42 0.97 -9.26 -11.70
CA ARG A 42 1.49 -10.60 -11.38
C ARG A 42 2.44 -10.58 -10.19
N ILE A 43 3.39 -9.63 -10.18
CA ILE A 43 4.36 -9.48 -9.07
C ILE A 43 3.64 -9.11 -7.76
N ALA A 44 2.65 -8.22 -7.81
CA ALA A 44 1.88 -7.86 -6.62
C ALA A 44 1.06 -9.02 -6.05
N TRP A 45 0.62 -9.95 -6.92
CA TRP A 45 -0.21 -11.09 -6.54
C TRP A 45 0.61 -12.30 -6.06
N THR A 46 1.77 -12.51 -6.67
CA THR A 46 2.70 -13.58 -6.33
C THR A 46 4.09 -12.96 -6.17
N PRO A 47 4.32 -12.25 -5.05
CA PRO A 47 5.64 -11.72 -4.76
C PRO A 47 6.63 -12.88 -4.55
N PRO A 48 7.90 -12.71 -4.96
CA PRO A 48 8.93 -13.71 -4.68
C PRO A 48 9.21 -13.80 -3.17
N ASP A 49 9.62 -14.98 -2.70
CA ASP A 49 10.03 -15.20 -1.31
C ASP A 49 11.24 -14.33 -0.92
N GLU A 50 12.17 -14.14 -1.87
CA GLU A 50 13.30 -13.25 -1.74
C GLU A 50 13.09 -12.00 -2.60
N VAL A 51 13.02 -10.83 -1.96
CA VAL A 51 12.91 -9.54 -2.63
C VAL A 51 14.33 -8.97 -2.80
N SER A 52 14.96 -9.27 -3.92
CA SER A 52 16.26 -8.73 -4.31
C SER A 52 16.28 -8.35 -5.78
N VAL A 53 17.11 -7.38 -6.15
CA VAL A 53 17.27 -6.91 -7.54
C VAL A 53 17.49 -8.08 -8.52
N PRO A 54 18.45 -9.00 -8.31
CA PRO A 54 18.66 -10.09 -9.26
C PRO A 54 17.45 -11.02 -9.43
N VAL A 55 16.66 -11.24 -8.37
CA VAL A 55 15.43 -12.05 -8.46
C VAL A 55 14.38 -11.33 -9.31
N ILE A 56 14.21 -10.02 -9.12
CA ILE A 56 13.27 -9.23 -9.92
C ILE A 56 13.73 -9.15 -11.38
N GLU A 57 15.01 -8.98 -11.65
CA GLU A 57 15.57 -8.99 -13.00
C GLU A 57 15.25 -10.31 -13.72
N GLN A 58 15.40 -11.44 -13.04
CA GLN A 58 15.06 -12.75 -13.59
C GLN A 58 13.57 -12.86 -13.90
N ILE A 59 12.70 -12.46 -12.96
CA ILE A 59 11.24 -12.48 -13.16
C ILE A 59 10.83 -11.62 -14.36
N LEU A 60 11.39 -10.42 -14.49
CA LEU A 60 11.09 -9.52 -15.61
C LEU A 60 11.62 -10.06 -16.94
N THR A 61 12.77 -10.74 -16.91
CA THR A 61 13.34 -11.46 -18.06
C THR A 61 12.41 -12.58 -18.50
N ASP A 62 11.90 -13.38 -17.56
CA ASP A 62 10.98 -14.50 -17.83
C ASP A 62 9.64 -14.00 -18.39
N PHE A 63 9.22 -12.79 -18.01
CA PHE A 63 8.05 -12.11 -18.59
C PHE A 63 8.33 -11.51 -19.98
N GLY A 64 9.57 -11.51 -20.45
CA GLY A 64 9.97 -11.00 -21.76
C GLY A 64 10.25 -9.50 -21.80
N SER A 65 10.49 -8.88 -20.65
CA SER A 65 10.94 -7.48 -20.56
C SER A 65 12.30 -7.32 -21.22
N ARG A 66 12.55 -6.18 -21.85
CA ARG A 66 13.84 -5.89 -22.50
C ARG A 66 14.90 -5.52 -21.45
N PRO A 67 16.20 -5.74 -21.71
CA PRO A 67 17.27 -5.41 -20.75
C PRO A 67 17.17 -3.98 -20.21
N TRP A 68 17.01 -2.98 -21.09
CA TRP A 68 16.88 -1.59 -20.66
C TRP A 68 15.63 -1.32 -19.78
N GLN A 69 14.54 -2.08 -19.95
CA GLN A 69 13.35 -1.96 -19.10
C GLN A 69 13.62 -2.55 -17.73
N ILE A 70 14.34 -3.68 -17.70
CA ILE A 70 14.74 -4.37 -16.48
C ILE A 70 15.67 -3.48 -15.67
N ASP A 71 16.69 -2.92 -16.29
CA ASP A 71 17.68 -2.04 -15.65
C ASP A 71 17.02 -0.83 -14.97
N LEU A 72 15.93 -0.31 -15.55
CA LEU A 72 15.20 0.84 -15.00
C LEU A 72 14.13 0.45 -13.98
N ALA A 73 13.58 -0.77 -14.06
CA ALA A 73 12.42 -1.17 -13.26
C ALA A 73 12.80 -2.03 -12.04
N ALA A 74 13.91 -2.78 -12.08
CA ALA A 74 14.21 -3.78 -11.06
C ALA A 74 14.39 -3.17 -9.66
N GLU A 75 15.20 -2.11 -9.54
CA GLU A 75 15.46 -1.43 -8.26
C GLU A 75 14.18 -0.84 -7.67
N VAL A 76 13.39 -0.13 -8.48
CA VAL A 76 12.14 0.49 -8.00
C VAL A 76 11.06 -0.53 -7.63
N ILE A 77 11.06 -1.71 -8.24
CA ILE A 77 10.14 -2.80 -7.87
C ILE A 77 10.53 -3.39 -6.52
N VAL A 78 11.82 -3.60 -6.27
CA VAL A 78 12.34 -4.07 -4.97
C VAL A 78 11.94 -3.09 -3.87
N ASP A 79 12.21 -1.80 -4.07
CA ASP A 79 11.85 -0.74 -3.11
C ASP A 79 10.34 -0.68 -2.88
N GLY A 80 9.55 -0.77 -3.95
CA GLY A 80 8.09 -0.78 -3.87
C GLY A 80 7.53 -1.98 -3.09
N LEU A 81 8.12 -3.17 -3.24
CA LEU A 81 7.74 -4.36 -2.48
C LEU A 81 8.13 -4.23 -1.00
N ALA A 82 9.33 -3.72 -0.70
CA ALA A 82 9.77 -3.49 0.67
C ALA A 82 8.89 -2.44 1.38
N ALA A 83 8.59 -1.33 0.71
CA ALA A 83 7.69 -0.30 1.24
C ALA A 83 6.27 -0.83 1.47
N ALA A 84 5.77 -1.66 0.56
CA ALA A 84 4.46 -2.30 0.73
C ALA A 84 4.45 -3.28 1.91
N ALA A 85 5.50 -4.08 2.09
CA ALA A 85 5.62 -4.99 3.23
C ALA A 85 5.54 -4.22 4.56
N ALA A 86 6.32 -3.14 4.70
CA ALA A 86 6.26 -2.28 5.89
C ALA A 86 4.87 -1.66 6.12
N ALA A 87 4.19 -1.24 5.05
CA ALA A 87 2.84 -0.68 5.14
C ALA A 87 1.77 -1.73 5.51
N ILE A 88 1.94 -2.98 5.07
CA ILE A 88 1.07 -4.11 5.41
C ILE A 88 1.26 -4.48 6.88
N GLU A 89 2.51 -4.59 7.33
CA GLU A 89 2.84 -4.86 8.74
C GLU A 89 2.30 -3.77 9.65
N ALA A 90 2.48 -2.49 9.29
CA ALA A 90 1.93 -1.36 10.07
C ALA A 90 0.39 -1.37 10.17
N LYS A 91 -0.32 -1.99 9.22
CA LYS A 91 -1.77 -2.18 9.29
C LYS A 91 -2.18 -3.47 10.02
N ALA A 92 -1.27 -4.40 10.25
CA ALA A 92 -1.51 -5.67 10.93
C ALA A 92 -1.43 -5.57 12.47
N ASP A 93 -0.90 -4.47 13.01
CA ASP A 93 -0.95 -4.10 14.44
C ASP A 93 -2.06 -3.06 14.73
N PRO A 94 -3.35 -3.46 14.88
CA PRO A 94 -4.40 -2.56 15.33
C PRO A 94 -4.62 -2.59 16.86
N LYS A 95 -3.77 -3.27 17.66
CA LYS A 95 -3.94 -3.35 19.11
C LYS A 95 -2.87 -2.53 19.85
N ALA A 96 -3.04 -1.22 19.82
CA ALA A 96 -2.99 -0.48 21.08
C ALA A 96 -4.37 -0.68 21.70
N ASP A 97 -4.46 -1.64 22.63
CA ASP A 97 -5.59 -1.80 23.54
C ASP A 97 -6.02 -0.43 24.11
N VAL A 98 -7.20 0.02 23.71
CA VAL A 98 -8.12 0.72 24.61
C VAL A 98 -9.24 -0.28 24.86
N ASP A 99 -9.12 -1.02 25.95
CA ASP A 99 -10.18 -1.81 26.58
C ASP A 99 -10.29 -1.22 28.01
N ASP A 100 -11.14 -0.19 28.19
CA ASP A 100 -12.53 -0.21 28.70
C ASP A 100 -12.55 -0.26 30.26
N PRO A 101 -13.35 0.55 30.99
CA PRO A 101 -14.81 0.44 30.92
C PRO A 101 -15.62 1.73 30.78
N GLU A 102 -16.80 1.56 30.20
CA GLU A 102 -17.99 2.38 30.40
C GLU A 102 -18.10 2.93 31.83
N ASP A 103 -18.26 4.25 31.95
CA ASP A 103 -18.97 4.86 33.08
C ASP A 103 -20.19 5.60 32.50
N THR A 104 -21.28 4.85 32.43
CA THR A 104 -22.62 5.41 32.23
C THR A 104 -23.08 6.02 33.54
N ASP A 105 -22.57 7.20 33.88
CA ASP A 105 -23.12 7.97 34.99
C ASP A 105 -24.19 8.94 34.47
N THR A 106 -25.38 8.38 34.32
CA THR A 106 -26.62 9.16 34.44
C THR A 106 -26.78 9.46 35.92
N ASP A 107 -26.47 10.69 36.33
CA ASP A 107 -27.08 11.25 37.52
C ASP A 107 -27.72 12.60 37.23
N THR A 108 -28.91 12.70 37.80
CA THR A 108 -29.97 13.66 37.60
C THR A 108 -30.05 14.47 38.87
N TYR A 109 -29.67 15.75 38.86
CA TYR A 109 -30.05 16.71 39.91
C TYR A 109 -29.63 18.13 39.47
N THR A 110 -30.30 19.27 39.66
CA THR A 110 -31.66 19.71 40.05
C THR A 110 -31.58 21.25 40.11
N GLU A 111 -32.62 21.92 39.59
CA GLU A 111 -33.19 23.25 39.96
C GLU A 111 -32.27 24.48 40.18
N GLU A 112 -32.43 25.52 39.33
CA GLU A 112 -33.09 26.84 39.60
C GLU A 112 -32.11 27.95 40.05
N PRO A 113 -32.45 29.28 40.02
CA PRO A 113 -33.79 29.87 39.88
C PRO A 113 -33.97 31.05 38.89
N ALA A 114 -35.25 31.27 38.59
CA ALA A 114 -36.02 32.53 38.50
C ALA A 114 -35.34 33.85 38.09
N ALA A 115 -35.93 34.48 37.06
CA ALA A 115 -36.74 35.71 37.17
C ALA A 115 -37.29 36.03 35.76
N GLU A 116 -38.57 35.79 35.46
CA GLU A 116 -39.73 36.69 35.69
C GLU A 116 -39.56 38.08 35.08
N GLU A 117 -40.37 38.38 34.06
CA GLU A 117 -41.45 39.41 34.10
C GLU A 117 -40.89 40.76 33.62
N THR A 118 -41.43 41.45 32.61
CA THR A 118 -42.81 41.85 32.30
C THR A 118 -42.90 42.29 30.84
#